data_AF-A0A6A4T796-F1
#
_entry.id   AF-A0A6A4T796-F1
#
_cell.length_a   1.000
_cell.length_b   1.000
_cell.length_c   1.000
_cell.angle_alpha   90.00
_cell.angle_beta   90.00
_cell.angle_gamma   90.00
#
_symmetry.space_group_name_H-M   'P 1'
#
loop_
_entity.id
_entity.type
_entity.pdbx_description
1 polymer ?
#
loop_
_entity_poly.entity_id
_entity_poly.type
_entity_poly.pdbx_seq_one_letter_code
_entity_poly.pdbx_strand_id
1 'polypeptide(L)'
;MCESWQLWREHKEKTLRENPEVLFTDYTHQKYGRNKNNHIFFTDSIHTWRDTLCKNYAYVSSEDIGSGGRLKIRKDEQHDKDGPLLTITYYTKGKVMVQGNEANLESFEEEFSLLKAEVDTKKINVPSDNEDDESPTENPITLSISAPPTPASSTNQLKESMALLELDFAEFKELTQARLSDPQDNTVQQLQEELLQLKRDNQTLAFEPKGSVEALKQENNLLYAKLAKVKEDAEIRERRFTRQVQHLTDQCSPSS
;
A
#
# COMPACT_ATOMS: atom_id res chain seq x y z
N MET A 1 11.00 -27.43 -7.28
CA MET A 1 11.23 -26.57 -6.10
C MET A 1 12.58 -26.97 -5.52
N CYS A 2 13.48 -26.02 -5.29
CA CYS A 2 14.83 -26.30 -4.80
C CYS A 2 14.79 -26.67 -3.31
N GLU A 3 15.48 -27.74 -2.90
CA GLU A 3 15.54 -28.20 -1.50
C GLU A 3 16.07 -27.11 -0.55
N SER A 4 17.00 -26.28 -1.04
CA SER A 4 17.53 -25.12 -0.30
C SER A 4 16.44 -24.11 0.10
N TRP A 5 15.45 -23.87 -0.78
CA TRP A 5 14.32 -22.99 -0.48
C TRP A 5 13.33 -23.58 0.55
N GLN A 6 13.30 -24.90 0.69
CA GLN A 6 12.49 -25.55 1.73
C GLN A 6 13.20 -25.47 3.09
N LEU A 7 14.49 -25.79 3.13
CA LEU A 7 15.31 -25.69 4.35
C LEU A 7 15.35 -24.25 4.90
N TRP A 8 15.46 -23.25 4.03
CA TRP A 8 15.38 -21.84 4.45
C TRP A 8 14.03 -21.47 5.05
N ARG A 9 12.91 -21.94 4.45
CA ARG A 9 11.57 -21.69 5.00
C ARG A 9 11.39 -22.35 6.37
N GLU A 10 11.86 -23.59 6.52
CA GLU A 10 11.78 -24.33 7.78
C GLU A 10 12.64 -23.69 8.86
N HIS A 11 13.86 -23.25 8.52
CA HIS A 11 14.73 -22.52 9.44
C HIS A 11 14.12 -21.17 9.84
N LYS A 12 13.63 -20.37 8.88
CA LYS A 12 12.94 -19.11 9.15
C LYS A 12 11.74 -19.36 10.05
N GLU A 13 10.89 -20.34 9.75
CA GLU A 13 9.75 -20.70 10.60
C GLU A 13 10.19 -21.10 12.02
N LYS A 14 11.28 -21.87 12.14
CA LYS A 14 11.85 -22.27 13.43
C LYS A 14 12.34 -21.06 14.23
N THR A 15 13.12 -20.17 13.64
CA THR A 15 13.60 -18.93 14.31
C THR A 15 12.44 -18.03 14.74
N LEU A 16 11.39 -17.93 13.92
CA LEU A 16 10.17 -17.18 14.23
C LEU A 16 9.39 -17.82 15.40
N ARG A 17 9.41 -19.14 15.51
CA ARG A 17 8.81 -19.89 16.63
C ARG A 17 9.59 -19.72 17.93
N GLU A 18 10.91 -19.70 17.84
CA GLU A 18 11.81 -19.52 19.00
C GLU A 18 11.77 -18.08 19.54
N ASN A 19 11.28 -17.13 18.75
CA ASN A 19 11.09 -15.73 19.14
C ASN A 19 9.62 -15.32 18.97
N PRO A 20 8.70 -15.85 19.81
CA PRO A 20 7.29 -15.51 19.71
C PRO A 20 7.08 -14.02 19.94
N GLU A 21 6.10 -13.46 19.23
CA GLU A 21 5.66 -12.07 19.34
C GLU A 21 6.74 -11.04 18.99
N VAL A 22 7.68 -11.43 18.13
CA VAL A 22 8.56 -10.53 17.36
C VAL A 22 7.94 -10.34 15.97
N LEU A 23 7.78 -9.08 15.57
CA LEU A 23 7.21 -8.73 14.27
C LEU A 23 8.28 -8.84 13.18
N PHE A 24 8.01 -9.65 12.15
CA PHE A 24 8.89 -9.78 10.99
C PHE A 24 8.24 -9.21 9.75
N THR A 25 8.97 -8.36 9.04
CA THR A 25 8.51 -7.74 7.80
C THR A 25 8.96 -8.57 6.61
N ASP A 26 7.99 -8.99 5.81
CA ASP A 26 8.22 -9.67 4.53
C ASP A 26 8.22 -8.63 3.41
N TYR A 27 9.31 -8.61 2.66
CA TYR A 27 9.51 -7.66 1.56
C TYR A 27 9.32 -8.38 0.24
N THR A 28 8.51 -7.80 -0.64
CA THR A 28 8.50 -8.23 -2.04
C THR A 28 9.53 -7.42 -2.82
N HIS A 29 10.37 -8.11 -3.57
CA HIS A 29 11.29 -7.49 -4.50
C HIS A 29 10.53 -7.06 -5.76
N GLN A 30 10.47 -5.76 -6.00
CA GLN A 30 10.07 -5.20 -7.29
C GLN A 30 11.32 -4.70 -8.02
N LYS A 31 11.22 -4.56 -9.36
CA LYS A 31 12.32 -4.13 -10.23
C LYS A 31 13.02 -2.83 -9.79
N TYR A 32 12.35 -1.99 -8.99
CA TYR A 32 12.84 -0.66 -8.61
C TYR A 32 12.88 -0.42 -7.08
N GLY A 33 12.69 -1.45 -6.24
CA GLY A 33 12.64 -1.27 -4.79
C GLY A 33 12.20 -2.49 -4.01
N ARG A 34 12.20 -2.36 -2.68
CA ARG A 34 11.59 -3.33 -1.76
C ARG A 34 10.35 -2.68 -1.15
N ASN A 35 9.18 -3.26 -1.39
CA ASN A 35 7.95 -2.80 -0.74
C ASN A 35 7.60 -3.76 0.38
N LYS A 36 7.21 -3.22 1.54
CA LYS A 36 6.65 -4.03 2.63
C LYS A 36 5.33 -4.62 2.16
N ASN A 37 5.20 -5.94 2.23
CA ASN A 37 3.99 -6.63 1.76
C ASN A 37 3.22 -7.26 2.91
N ASN A 38 3.93 -7.86 3.88
CA ASN A 38 3.31 -8.52 5.02
C ASN A 38 4.11 -8.30 6.30
N HIS A 39 3.44 -8.31 7.45
CA HIS A 39 4.07 -8.61 8.73
C HIS A 39 3.67 -10.00 9.22
N ILE A 40 4.60 -10.69 9.88
CA ILE A 40 4.41 -12.05 10.38
C ILE A 40 4.95 -12.12 11.81
N PHE A 41 4.20 -12.72 12.71
CA PHE A 41 4.67 -13.07 14.04
C PHE A 41 4.02 -14.37 14.51
N PHE A 42 4.60 -14.99 15.54
CA PHE A 42 4.02 -16.16 16.20
C PHE A 42 3.48 -15.78 17.57
N THR A 43 2.41 -16.42 18.01
CA THR A 43 1.88 -16.28 19.36
C THR A 43 1.21 -17.57 19.79
N ASP A 44 1.31 -17.88 21.08
CA ASP A 44 0.59 -19.00 21.70
C ASP A 44 -0.80 -18.58 22.19
N SER A 45 -1.15 -17.29 22.08
CA SER A 45 -2.40 -16.71 22.59
C SER A 45 -3.22 -16.06 21.48
N ILE A 46 -3.52 -16.83 20.43
CA ILE A 46 -4.28 -16.35 19.25
C ILE A 46 -5.60 -15.68 19.66
N HIS A 47 -6.34 -16.27 20.60
CA HIS A 47 -7.63 -15.73 21.05
C HIS A 47 -7.47 -14.36 21.72
N THR A 48 -6.50 -14.20 22.60
CA THR A 48 -6.21 -12.92 23.27
C THR A 48 -5.80 -11.85 22.25
N TRP A 49 -4.96 -12.20 21.28
CA TRP A 49 -4.60 -11.30 20.17
C TRP A 49 -5.82 -10.91 19.34
N ARG A 50 -6.65 -11.88 18.95
CA ARG A 50 -7.87 -11.63 18.18
C ARG A 50 -8.80 -10.67 18.93
N ASP A 51 -9.02 -10.90 20.22
CA ASP A 51 -9.93 -10.10 21.03
C ASP A 51 -9.36 -8.68 21.27
N THR A 52 -8.05 -8.55 21.48
CA THR A 52 -7.38 -7.25 21.54
C THR A 52 -7.47 -6.49 20.22
N LEU A 53 -7.27 -7.15 19.08
CA LEU A 53 -7.42 -6.52 17.75
C LEU A 53 -8.87 -6.09 17.51
N CYS A 54 -9.86 -6.93 17.81
CA CYS A 54 -11.27 -6.58 17.65
C CYS A 54 -11.70 -5.42 18.57
N LYS A 55 -11.05 -5.23 19.71
CA LYS A 55 -11.30 -4.12 20.63
C LYS A 55 -10.67 -2.80 20.16
N ASN A 56 -9.47 -2.86 19.58
CA ASN A 56 -8.71 -1.66 19.18
C ASN A 56 -9.16 -1.09 17.83
N TYR A 57 -9.77 -1.90 16.95
CA TYR A 57 -10.28 -1.44 15.66
C TYR A 57 -11.81 -1.35 15.66
N ALA A 58 -12.35 -0.20 15.24
CA ALA A 58 -13.80 0.06 15.29
C ALA A 58 -14.62 -0.81 14.32
N TYR A 59 -14.08 -1.10 13.13
CA TYR A 59 -14.79 -1.82 12.07
C TYR A 59 -14.03 -3.09 11.68
N VAL A 60 -14.30 -4.17 12.42
CA VAL A 60 -13.69 -5.49 12.18
C VAL A 60 -14.76 -6.49 11.77
N SER A 61 -14.52 -7.19 10.65
CA SER A 61 -15.29 -8.39 10.29
C SER A 61 -14.41 -9.62 10.40
N SER A 62 -14.95 -10.69 11.01
CA SER A 62 -14.27 -11.97 11.16
C SER A 62 -14.83 -13.00 10.18
N GLU A 63 -13.95 -13.84 9.64
CA GLU A 63 -14.25 -14.91 8.70
C GLU A 63 -13.43 -16.14 9.09
N ASP A 64 -14.09 -17.29 9.28
CA ASP A 64 -13.39 -18.55 9.55
C ASP A 64 -12.76 -19.10 8.26
N ILE A 65 -11.50 -19.52 8.35
CA ILE A 65 -10.75 -20.03 7.18
C ILE A 65 -10.03 -21.34 7.52
N GLY A 66 -10.67 -22.47 7.23
CA GLY A 66 -10.06 -23.81 7.39
C GLY A 66 -9.44 -24.00 8.79
N SER A 67 -8.11 -24.13 8.86
CA SER A 67 -7.37 -24.30 10.11
C SER A 67 -7.04 -22.97 10.82
N GLY A 68 -7.93 -21.99 10.79
CA GLY A 68 -7.65 -20.65 11.29
C GLY A 68 -8.81 -19.68 11.08
N GLY A 69 -8.52 -18.38 11.17
CA GLY A 69 -9.48 -17.33 10.89
C GLY A 69 -8.81 -16.08 10.32
N ARG A 70 -9.66 -15.18 9.84
CA ARG A 70 -9.26 -13.95 9.17
C ARG A 70 -10.07 -12.79 9.71
N LEU A 71 -9.39 -11.70 10.06
CA LEU A 71 -9.98 -10.41 10.38
C LEU A 71 -9.75 -9.46 9.21
N LYS A 72 -10.80 -8.76 8.81
CA LYS A 72 -10.72 -7.65 7.84
C LYS A 72 -11.07 -6.37 8.58
N ILE A 73 -10.10 -5.46 8.64
CA ILE A 73 -10.22 -4.14 9.28
C ILE A 73 -10.54 -3.11 8.20
N ARG A 74 -11.54 -2.27 8.44
CA ARG A 74 -11.99 -1.20 7.52
C ARG A 74 -11.96 0.16 8.19
N LYS A 75 -11.95 1.21 7.38
CA LYS A 75 -11.95 2.61 7.84
C LYS A 75 -13.33 3.05 8.33
N ASP A 76 -14.37 2.58 7.66
CA ASP A 76 -15.77 2.90 7.92
C ASP A 76 -16.70 1.68 7.70
N GLU A 77 -17.93 1.81 8.20
CA GLU A 77 -18.97 0.78 8.10
C GLU A 77 -19.52 0.64 6.67
N GLN A 78 -19.52 1.74 5.91
CA GLN A 78 -19.94 1.77 4.52
C GLN A 78 -18.83 1.22 3.64
N HIS A 79 -19.02 0.00 3.13
CA HIS A 79 -18.13 -0.71 2.22
C HIS A 79 -17.33 0.21 1.29
N ASP A 80 -16.13 0.61 1.76
CA ASP A 80 -15.16 1.35 0.99
C ASP A 80 -14.89 0.57 -0.31
N LYS A 81 -15.03 1.25 -1.45
CA LYS A 81 -14.81 0.68 -2.79
C LYS A 81 -13.35 0.20 -2.99
N ASP A 82 -12.46 0.57 -2.06
CA ASP A 82 -11.01 0.35 -2.12
C ASP A 82 -10.53 -0.87 -1.31
N GLY A 83 -11.44 -1.67 -0.74
CA GLY A 83 -11.09 -2.92 -0.03
C GLY A 83 -10.65 -2.70 1.43
N PRO A 84 -10.28 -3.77 2.15
CA PRO A 84 -9.91 -3.67 3.57
C PRO A 84 -8.56 -2.96 3.77
N LEU A 85 -8.44 -2.15 4.82
CA LEU A 85 -7.19 -1.49 5.21
C LEU A 85 -6.11 -2.50 5.57
N LEU A 86 -6.49 -3.46 6.42
CA LEU A 86 -5.65 -4.54 6.88
C LEU A 86 -6.43 -5.85 6.84
N THR A 87 -5.76 -6.90 6.40
CA THR A 87 -6.23 -8.28 6.49
C THR A 87 -5.29 -9.05 7.40
N ILE A 88 -5.80 -9.48 8.55
CA ILE A 88 -5.05 -10.25 9.53
C ILE A 88 -5.51 -11.70 9.46
N THR A 89 -4.62 -12.59 9.05
CA THR A 89 -4.89 -14.02 8.99
C THR A 89 -4.13 -14.73 10.11
N TYR A 90 -4.84 -15.49 10.94
CA TYR A 90 -4.26 -16.29 12.01
C TYR A 90 -4.51 -17.78 11.78
N TYR A 91 -3.51 -18.59 12.06
CA TYR A 91 -3.53 -20.04 11.87
C TYR A 91 -3.46 -20.74 13.22
N THR A 92 -4.11 -21.89 13.35
CA THR A 92 -4.15 -22.71 14.59
C THR A 92 -2.77 -23.04 15.17
N LYS A 93 -1.70 -22.99 14.37
CA LYS A 93 -0.31 -23.23 14.79
C LYS A 93 0.38 -21.99 15.38
N GLY A 94 -0.36 -20.93 15.70
CA GLY A 94 0.16 -19.70 16.33
C GLY A 94 0.69 -18.65 15.37
N LYS A 95 0.75 -18.94 14.06
CA LYS A 95 1.23 -17.97 13.06
C LYS A 95 0.16 -16.91 12.80
N VAL A 96 0.54 -15.65 12.86
CA VAL A 96 -0.28 -14.50 12.49
C VAL A 96 0.41 -13.78 11.33
N MET A 97 -0.37 -13.43 10.31
CA MET A 97 0.07 -12.71 9.12
C MET A 97 -0.83 -11.49 8.90
N VAL A 98 -0.23 -10.31 8.87
CA VAL A 98 -0.88 -9.02 8.65
C VAL A 98 -0.53 -8.54 7.26
N GLN A 99 -1.54 -8.23 6.45
CA GLN A 99 -1.39 -7.80 5.06
C GLN A 99 -2.13 -6.49 4.84
N GLY A 100 -1.57 -5.59 4.04
CA GLY A 100 -2.14 -4.28 3.74
C GLY A 100 -1.23 -3.49 2.81
N ASN A 101 -1.60 -2.24 2.53
CA ASN A 101 -0.67 -1.32 1.88
C ASN A 101 0.46 -0.91 2.85
N GLU A 102 1.54 -0.34 2.31
CA GLU A 102 2.73 -0.01 3.10
C GLU A 102 2.44 0.95 4.27
N ALA A 103 1.63 2.00 4.05
CA ALA A 103 1.28 2.95 5.09
C ALA A 103 0.48 2.32 6.26
N ASN A 104 -0.43 1.41 5.96
CA ASN A 104 -1.22 0.69 6.97
C ASN A 104 -0.36 -0.31 7.74
N LEU A 105 0.60 -0.95 7.06
CA LEU A 105 1.56 -1.86 7.69
C LEU A 105 2.51 -1.09 8.63
N GLU A 106 2.99 0.08 8.21
CA GLU A 106 3.80 0.98 9.06
C GLU A 106 3.01 1.44 10.30
N SER A 107 1.76 1.85 10.12
CA SER A 107 0.89 2.23 11.25
C SER A 107 0.70 1.06 12.22
N PHE A 108 0.51 -0.17 11.71
CA PHE A 108 0.41 -1.37 12.55
C PHE A 108 1.72 -1.68 13.29
N GLU A 109 2.88 -1.47 12.65
CA GLU A 109 4.20 -1.67 13.25
C GLU A 109 4.42 -0.72 14.44
N GLU A 110 3.99 0.54 14.32
CA GLU A 110 4.00 1.52 15.42
C GLU A 110 3.08 1.12 16.58
N GLU A 111 1.87 0.63 16.27
CA GLU A 111 0.88 0.18 17.26
C GLU A 111 1.22 -1.17 17.90
N PHE A 112 2.07 -1.99 17.26
CA PHE A 112 2.32 -3.38 17.64
C PHE A 112 2.80 -3.51 19.10
N SER A 113 3.68 -2.62 19.53
CA SER A 113 4.21 -2.64 20.91
C SER A 113 3.12 -2.37 21.95
N LEU A 114 2.15 -1.50 21.64
CA LEU A 114 1.01 -1.21 22.51
C LEU A 114 0.03 -2.39 22.57
N LEU A 115 -0.29 -2.97 21.41
CA LEU A 115 -1.15 -4.14 21.32
C LEU A 115 -0.55 -5.33 22.07
N LYS A 116 0.76 -5.54 21.94
CA LYS A 116 1.49 -6.59 22.66
C LYS A 116 1.40 -6.40 24.17
N ALA A 117 1.62 -5.19 24.68
CA ALA A 117 1.49 -4.90 26.11
C ALA A 117 0.06 -5.16 26.63
N GLU A 118 -0.99 -4.82 25.85
CA GLU A 118 -2.37 -5.14 26.22
C GLU A 118 -2.64 -6.65 26.25
N VAL A 119 -2.08 -7.40 25.29
CA VAL A 119 -2.18 -8.86 25.30
C VAL A 119 -1.48 -9.46 26.52
N ASP A 120 -0.28 -8.98 26.86
CA ASP A 120 0.48 -9.49 28.00
C ASP A 120 -0.19 -9.20 29.34
N THR A 121 -0.79 -8.01 29.50
CA THR A 121 -1.60 -7.69 30.71
C THR A 121 -2.85 -8.57 30.84
N LYS A 122 -3.49 -8.95 29.72
CA LYS A 122 -4.63 -9.88 29.74
C LYS A 122 -4.22 -11.32 30.06
N LYS A 123 -3.02 -11.77 29.65
CA LYS A 123 -2.49 -13.09 30.03
C LYS A 123 -2.30 -13.21 31.55
N ILE A 124 -1.90 -12.12 32.22
CA ILE A 124 -1.62 -12.09 33.66
C ILE A 124 -2.91 -12.05 34.50
N ASN A 125 -4.00 -11.48 33.97
CA ASN A 125 -5.25 -11.27 34.71
C ASN A 125 -6.29 -12.39 34.58
N VAL A 126 -5.93 -13.56 34.04
CA VAL A 126 -6.80 -14.74 34.13
C VAL A 126 -6.71 -15.28 35.56
N PRO A 127 -7.79 -15.23 36.37
CA PRO A 127 -7.78 -15.79 37.72
C PRO A 127 -7.56 -17.30 37.60
N SER A 128 -6.44 -17.77 38.12
CA SER A 128 -6.22 -19.18 38.42
C SER A 128 -7.05 -19.53 39.65
N ASP A 129 -8.37 -19.60 39.50
CA ASP A 129 -9.22 -20.24 40.50
C ASP A 129 -9.00 -21.75 40.38
N ASN A 130 -8.14 -22.26 41.26
CA ASN A 130 -8.26 -23.55 41.94
C ASN A 130 -7.19 -23.59 43.04
N GLU A 131 -7.48 -22.98 44.19
CA GLU A 131 -6.92 -23.41 45.46
C GLU A 131 -7.72 -24.62 45.95
N ASP A 132 -7.00 -25.70 46.29
CA ASP A 132 -7.16 -26.50 47.51
C ASP A 132 -6.34 -27.78 47.36
N ASP A 133 -5.22 -27.91 48.08
CA ASP A 133 -5.20 -28.67 49.34
C ASP A 133 -3.76 -28.88 49.87
N GLU A 134 -3.71 -29.09 51.17
CA GLU A 134 -2.67 -28.88 52.16
C GLU A 134 -1.44 -29.83 52.14
N SER A 135 -0.28 -29.23 52.44
CA SER A 135 0.75 -29.71 53.39
C SER A 135 2.05 -30.39 52.88
N PRO A 136 3.16 -30.24 53.64
CA PRO A 136 4.53 -30.34 53.15
C PRO A 136 5.25 -31.61 53.62
N THR A 137 6.11 -32.18 52.77
CA THR A 137 7.07 -33.21 53.20
C THR A 137 8.44 -32.96 52.60
N GLU A 138 9.35 -32.46 53.44
CA GLU A 138 10.79 -32.55 53.23
C GLU A 138 11.19 -34.02 53.10
N ASN A 139 12.08 -34.32 52.14
CA ASN A 139 13.22 -35.22 52.35
C ASN A 139 14.26 -35.07 51.21
N PRO A 140 15.54 -35.38 51.47
CA PRO A 140 16.67 -34.76 50.77
C PRO A 140 17.40 -35.71 49.81
N ILE A 141 18.06 -35.09 48.81
CA ILE A 141 19.23 -35.55 48.04
C ILE A 141 19.03 -36.79 47.16
N THR A 142 19.02 -36.56 45.84
CA THR A 142 19.87 -37.35 44.92
C THR A 142 20.29 -36.48 43.74
N LEU A 143 21.55 -36.04 43.77
CA LEU A 143 22.26 -35.43 42.65
C LEU A 143 22.39 -36.46 41.52
N SER A 144 21.47 -36.44 40.56
CA SER A 144 21.70 -37.05 39.25
C SER A 144 22.64 -36.13 38.47
N ILE A 145 23.94 -36.32 38.68
CA ILE A 145 24.98 -35.83 37.78
C ILE A 145 24.78 -36.55 36.45
N SER A 146 24.06 -35.90 35.53
CA SER A 146 24.00 -36.32 34.14
C SER A 146 25.36 -36.10 33.50
N ALA A 147 25.81 -37.13 32.78
CA ALA A 147 27.08 -37.23 32.08
C ALA A 147 27.41 -36.00 31.19
N PRO A 148 28.70 -35.73 30.92
CA PRO A 148 29.11 -34.62 30.07
C PRO A 148 28.55 -34.76 28.63
N PRO A 149 28.13 -33.66 27.98
CA PRO A 149 27.68 -33.70 26.60
C PRO A 149 28.85 -34.11 25.69
N THR A 150 28.57 -35.06 24.82
CA THR A 150 29.52 -35.60 23.84
C THR A 150 29.93 -34.48 22.85
N PRO A 151 31.23 -34.26 22.57
CA PRO A 151 31.73 -33.17 21.72
C PRO A 151 31.34 -33.26 20.23
N ALA A 152 30.64 -34.31 19.82
CA ALA A 152 30.17 -34.50 18.45
C ALA A 152 28.94 -33.62 18.11
N SER A 153 28.15 -33.20 19.10
CA SER A 153 26.94 -32.40 18.84
C SER A 153 27.25 -30.92 18.56
N SER A 154 28.19 -30.34 19.30
CA SER A 154 28.62 -28.94 19.11
C SER A 154 29.38 -28.73 17.80
N THR A 155 30.17 -29.71 17.38
CA THR A 155 30.93 -29.66 16.12
C THR A 155 30.03 -29.77 14.89
N ASN A 156 28.93 -30.53 14.97
CA ASN A 156 27.93 -30.60 13.90
C ASN A 156 27.09 -29.31 13.80
N GLN A 157 26.67 -28.74 14.93
CA GLN A 157 25.98 -27.44 14.94
C GLN A 157 26.87 -26.31 14.38
N LEU A 158 28.16 -26.33 14.68
CA LEU A 158 29.11 -25.34 14.14
C LEU A 158 29.27 -25.48 12.62
N LYS A 159 29.32 -26.72 12.10
CA LYS A 159 29.38 -26.98 10.66
C LYS A 159 28.10 -26.53 9.93
N GLU A 160 26.94 -26.78 10.53
CA GLU A 160 25.66 -26.29 10.01
C GLU A 160 25.60 -24.75 10.00
N SER A 161 26.04 -24.11 11.08
CA SER A 161 26.14 -22.64 11.16
C SER A 161 27.13 -22.06 10.13
N MET A 162 28.24 -22.75 9.87
CA MET A 162 29.24 -22.31 8.90
C MET A 162 28.72 -22.46 7.47
N ALA A 163 28.01 -23.54 7.15
CA ALA A 163 27.37 -23.72 5.86
C ALA A 163 26.28 -22.66 5.57
N LEU A 164 25.57 -22.20 6.60
CA LEU A 164 24.60 -21.10 6.49
C LEU A 164 25.29 -19.75 6.21
N LEU A 165 26.37 -19.45 6.93
CA LEU A 165 27.16 -18.25 6.67
C LEU A 165 27.79 -18.25 5.27
N GLU A 166 28.21 -19.41 4.77
CA GLU A 166 28.70 -19.56 3.40
C GLU A 166 27.60 -19.31 2.36
N LEU A 167 26.36 -19.73 2.64
CA LEU A 167 25.20 -19.46 1.80
C LEU A 167 24.82 -17.97 1.82
N ASP A 168 24.72 -17.36 3.01
CA ASP A 168 24.45 -15.92 3.16
C ASP A 168 25.52 -15.09 2.47
N PHE A 169 26.78 -15.52 2.55
CA PHE A 169 27.89 -14.86 1.86
C PHE A 169 27.79 -15.02 0.33
N ALA A 170 27.39 -16.20 -0.16
CA ALA A 170 27.17 -16.43 -1.58
C ALA A 170 25.99 -15.60 -2.11
N GLU A 171 24.89 -15.53 -1.38
CA GLU A 171 23.71 -14.71 -1.70
C GLU A 171 24.05 -13.21 -1.66
N PHE A 172 24.76 -12.75 -0.63
CA PHE A 172 25.22 -11.37 -0.54
C PHE A 172 26.15 -11.00 -1.69
N LYS A 173 27.05 -11.91 -2.08
CA LYS A 173 27.96 -11.71 -3.21
C LYS A 173 27.19 -11.67 -4.53
N GLU A 174 26.24 -12.57 -4.75
CA GLU A 174 25.38 -12.57 -5.94
C GLU A 174 24.51 -11.31 -5.99
N LEU A 175 23.95 -10.86 -4.86
CA LEU A 175 23.19 -9.61 -4.74
C LEU A 175 24.05 -8.39 -5.07
N THR A 176 25.28 -8.35 -4.55
CA THR A 176 26.22 -7.24 -4.81
C THR A 176 26.66 -7.25 -6.27
N GLN A 177 26.92 -8.43 -6.83
CA GLN A 177 27.28 -8.59 -8.23
C GLN A 177 26.10 -8.27 -9.16
N ALA A 178 24.88 -8.65 -8.82
CA ALA A 178 23.67 -8.28 -9.56
C ALA A 178 23.44 -6.77 -9.54
N ARG A 179 23.67 -6.09 -8.41
CA ARG A 179 23.59 -4.62 -8.32
C ARG A 179 24.67 -3.89 -9.11
N LEU A 180 25.87 -4.47 -9.23
CA LEU A 180 26.96 -3.90 -10.02
C LEU A 180 26.88 -4.27 -11.52
N SER A 181 26.15 -5.36 -11.84
CA SER A 181 25.94 -5.84 -13.21
C SER A 181 24.62 -5.36 -13.81
N ASP A 182 23.71 -4.82 -12.99
CA ASP A 182 22.51 -4.15 -13.48
C ASP A 182 22.95 -2.91 -14.26
N PRO A 183 22.50 -2.72 -15.51
CA PRO A 183 22.86 -1.56 -16.30
C PRO A 183 22.12 -0.35 -15.74
N GLN A 184 22.65 0.22 -14.65
CA GLN A 184 22.17 1.47 -14.06
C GLN A 184 22.13 2.59 -15.11
N ASP A 185 22.97 2.49 -16.15
CA ASP A 185 22.97 3.36 -17.33
C ASP A 185 21.68 3.29 -18.15
N ASN A 186 21.07 2.11 -18.34
CA ASN A 186 19.87 1.99 -19.19
C ASN A 186 18.65 2.65 -18.56
N THR A 187 18.44 2.48 -17.25
CA THR A 187 17.27 3.06 -16.57
C THR A 187 17.38 4.58 -16.47
N VAL A 188 18.58 5.10 -16.18
CA VAL A 188 18.84 6.54 -16.13
C VAL A 188 18.72 7.16 -17.52
N GLN A 189 19.25 6.50 -18.55
CA GLN A 189 19.15 6.96 -19.93
C GLN A 189 17.70 6.94 -20.44
N GLN A 190 16.93 5.90 -20.10
CA GLN A 190 15.51 5.81 -20.42
C GLN A 190 14.70 6.93 -19.72
N LEU A 191 14.96 7.18 -18.44
CA LEU A 191 14.32 8.29 -17.71
C LEU A 191 14.72 9.66 -18.28
N GLN A 192 15.96 9.82 -18.76
CA GLN A 192 16.39 11.04 -19.45
C GLN A 192 15.68 11.23 -20.80
N GLU A 193 15.50 10.16 -21.57
CA GLU A 193 14.73 10.20 -22.82
C GLU A 193 13.25 10.53 -22.57
N GLU A 194 12.63 9.93 -21.56
CA GLU A 194 11.25 10.25 -21.16
C GLU A 194 11.11 11.71 -20.72
N LEU A 195 12.06 12.23 -19.94
CA LEU A 195 12.08 13.65 -19.55
C LEU A 195 12.22 14.58 -20.75
N LEU A 196 13.08 14.24 -21.71
CA LEU A 196 13.26 15.01 -22.94
C LEU A 196 12.01 14.98 -23.83
N GLN A 197 11.35 13.82 -23.92
CA GLN A 197 10.08 13.66 -24.63
C GLN A 197 8.98 14.49 -24.00
N LEU A 198 8.80 14.37 -22.67
CA LEU A 198 7.79 15.12 -21.92
C LEU A 198 8.00 16.63 -22.04
N LYS A 199 9.26 17.09 -22.08
CA LYS A 199 9.60 18.50 -22.29
C LYS A 199 9.22 19.00 -23.69
N ARG A 200 9.44 18.19 -24.74
CA ARG A 200 9.01 18.51 -26.10
C ARG A 200 7.48 18.57 -26.19
N ASP A 201 6.79 17.61 -25.59
CA ASP A 201 5.33 17.54 -25.64
C ASP A 201 4.69 18.72 -24.90
N ASN A 202 5.23 19.10 -23.73
CA ASN A 202 4.80 20.30 -23.01
C ASN A 202 5.01 21.59 -23.82
N GLN A 203 6.11 21.69 -24.56
CA GLN A 203 6.33 22.85 -25.43
C GLN A 203 5.28 22.89 -26.55
N THR A 204 5.06 21.77 -27.25
CA THR A 204 4.05 21.69 -28.32
C THR A 204 2.65 22.03 -27.80
N LEU A 205 2.25 21.44 -26.68
CA LEU A 205 0.97 21.69 -26.01
C LEU A 205 0.84 23.13 -25.50
N ALA A 206 1.94 23.86 -25.28
CA ALA A 206 1.88 25.28 -24.93
C ALA A 206 1.74 26.20 -26.15
N PHE A 207 2.16 25.76 -27.34
CA PHE A 207 2.09 26.54 -28.58
C PHE A 207 0.79 26.33 -29.36
N GLU A 208 0.26 25.11 -29.39
CA GLU A 208 -0.98 24.77 -30.12
C GLU A 208 -2.23 25.56 -29.65
N PRO A 209 -2.47 25.75 -28.33
CA PRO A 209 -3.59 26.55 -27.85
C PRO A 209 -3.41 28.03 -28.18
N LYS A 210 -2.18 28.55 -28.19
CA LYS A 210 -1.91 29.95 -28.55
C LYS A 210 -2.29 30.24 -30.00
N GLY A 211 -1.90 29.36 -30.92
CA GLY A 211 -2.30 29.47 -32.33
C GLY A 211 -3.82 29.40 -32.52
N SER A 212 -4.47 28.49 -31.78
CA SER A 212 -5.93 28.35 -31.80
C SER A 212 -6.66 29.59 -31.27
N VAL A 213 -6.16 30.19 -30.19
CA VAL A 213 -6.70 31.44 -29.61
C VAL A 213 -6.52 32.62 -30.57
N GLU A 214 -5.38 32.72 -31.24
CA GLU A 214 -5.13 33.77 -32.24
C GLU A 214 -6.05 33.63 -33.45
N ALA A 215 -6.24 32.42 -33.96
CA ALA A 215 -7.17 32.15 -35.06
C ALA A 215 -8.62 32.50 -34.68
N LEU A 216 -9.08 32.05 -33.51
CA LEU A 216 -10.40 32.38 -33.00
C LEU A 216 -10.59 33.89 -32.79
N LYS A 217 -9.56 34.60 -32.32
CA LYS A 217 -9.59 36.05 -32.16
C LYS A 217 -9.73 36.76 -33.51
N GLN A 218 -9.02 36.31 -34.54
CA GLN A 218 -9.14 36.85 -35.90
C GLN A 218 -10.53 36.61 -36.49
N GLU A 219 -11.06 35.40 -36.34
CA GLU A 219 -12.42 35.08 -36.79
C GLU A 219 -13.48 35.91 -36.08
N ASN A 220 -13.35 36.09 -34.76
CA ASN A 220 -14.26 36.89 -33.96
C ASN A 220 -14.25 38.37 -34.43
N ASN A 221 -13.08 38.94 -34.68
CA ASN A 221 -12.95 40.29 -35.25
C ASN A 221 -13.63 40.40 -36.63
N LEU A 222 -13.48 39.37 -37.48
CA LEU A 222 -14.13 39.33 -38.79
C LEU A 222 -15.66 39.28 -38.66
N LEU A 223 -16.17 38.49 -37.71
CA LEU A 223 -17.60 38.40 -37.43
C LEU A 223 -18.17 39.73 -36.92
N TYR A 224 -17.46 40.44 -36.03
CA TYR A 224 -17.85 41.79 -35.60
C TYR A 224 -17.91 42.77 -36.77
N ALA A 225 -16.94 42.75 -37.67
CA ALA A 225 -16.95 43.60 -38.86
C ALA A 225 -18.14 43.30 -39.79
N LYS A 226 -18.43 42.01 -40.02
CA LYS A 226 -19.61 41.59 -40.79
C LYS A 226 -20.91 42.01 -40.12
N LEU A 227 -21.01 41.87 -38.80
CA LEU A 227 -22.19 42.26 -38.03
C LEU A 227 -22.44 43.77 -38.10
N ALA A 228 -21.38 44.58 -38.00
CA ALA A 228 -21.47 46.04 -38.15
C ALA A 228 -22.00 46.43 -39.53
N LYS A 229 -21.49 45.80 -40.59
CA LYS A 229 -21.96 46.04 -41.96
C LYS A 229 -23.44 45.66 -42.14
N VAL A 230 -23.85 44.51 -41.62
CA VAL A 230 -25.26 44.07 -41.71
C VAL A 230 -26.19 45.04 -40.98
N LYS A 231 -25.77 45.58 -39.83
CA LYS A 231 -26.53 46.62 -39.11
C LYS A 231 -26.66 47.89 -39.95
N GLU A 232 -25.57 48.36 -40.54
CA GLU A 232 -25.59 49.54 -41.42
C GLU A 232 -26.50 49.33 -42.64
N ASP A 233 -26.39 48.19 -43.32
CA ASP A 233 -27.24 47.84 -44.46
C ASP A 233 -28.73 47.77 -44.07
N ALA A 234 -29.04 47.28 -42.86
CA ALA A 234 -30.38 47.24 -42.33
C ALA A 234 -30.93 48.66 -42.07
N GLU A 235 -30.14 49.54 -41.43
CA GLU A 235 -30.52 50.94 -41.19
C GLU A 235 -30.72 51.73 -42.49
N ILE A 236 -29.89 51.49 -43.52
CA ILE A 236 -30.04 52.11 -44.83
C ILE A 236 -31.34 51.65 -45.49
N ARG A 237 -31.64 50.34 -45.42
CA ARG A 237 -32.86 49.76 -45.98
C ARG A 237 -34.11 50.30 -45.28
N GLU A 238 -34.08 50.37 -43.96
CA GLU A 238 -35.16 50.94 -43.15
C GLU A 238 -35.39 52.42 -43.51
N ARG A 239 -34.34 53.24 -43.56
CA ARG A 239 -34.44 54.64 -44.01
C ARG A 239 -35.03 54.77 -45.41
N ARG A 240 -34.67 53.89 -46.34
CA ARG A 240 -35.24 53.88 -47.70
C ARG A 240 -36.71 53.53 -47.68
N PHE A 241 -37.10 52.50 -46.92
CA PHE A 241 -38.48 52.08 -46.79
C PHE A 241 -39.36 53.18 -46.18
N THR A 242 -38.91 53.80 -45.09
CA THR A 242 -39.64 54.91 -44.45
C THR A 242 -39.85 56.09 -45.41
N ARG A 243 -38.84 56.44 -46.22
CA ARG A 243 -38.99 57.49 -47.24
C ARG A 243 -40.02 57.13 -48.32
N GLN A 244 -40.03 55.87 -48.78
CA GLN A 244 -41.01 55.40 -49.77
C GLN A 244 -42.43 55.44 -49.20
N VAL A 245 -42.63 55.00 -47.96
CA VAL A 245 -43.94 55.05 -47.28
C VAL A 245 -44.41 56.49 -47.11
N GLN A 246 -43.53 57.42 -46.69
CA GLN A 246 -43.88 58.83 -46.55
C GLN A 246 -44.30 59.44 -47.89
N HIS A 247 -43.53 59.22 -48.95
CA HIS A 247 -43.85 59.72 -50.29
C HIS A 247 -45.20 59.20 -50.81
N LEU A 248 -45.53 57.93 -50.58
CA LEU A 248 -46.85 57.38 -50.93
C LEU A 248 -47.98 58.00 -50.11
N THR A 249 -47.74 58.26 -48.82
CA THR A 249 -48.69 58.94 -47.93
C THR A 249 -48.98 60.36 -48.40
N ASP A 250 -47.94 61.10 -48.79
CA ASP A 250 -48.05 62.48 -49.28
C ASP A 250 -48.82 62.55 -50.61
N GLN A 251 -48.63 61.56 -51.51
CA GLN A 251 -49.37 61.48 -52.77
C GLN A 251 -50.86 61.14 -52.60
N CYS A 252 -51.21 60.40 -51.54
CA CYS A 252 -52.60 60.00 -51.27
C CYS A 252 -53.35 61.01 -50.40
N SER A 253 -52.70 62.11 -49.98
CA SER A 253 -53.34 63.17 -49.18
C SER A 253 -54.10 64.12 -50.12
N PRO A 254 -55.45 64.17 -50.07
CA PRO A 254 -56.23 65.01 -50.96
C PRO A 254 -55.99 66.50 -50.66
N SER A 255 -55.73 67.28 -51.71
CA SER A 255 -55.66 68.74 -51.64
C SER A 255 -57.02 69.27 -51.20
N SER A 256 -57.12 69.74 -49.96
CA SER A 256 -58.31 70.44 -49.45
C SER A 256 -58.27 71.91 -49.87
#